data_AF-A0A964D3L4-F1
#
_entry.id   AF-A0A964D3L4-F1
#
_cell.length_a   1.000
_cell.length_b   1.000
_cell.length_c   1.000
_cell.angle_alpha   90.00
_cell.angle_beta   90.00
_cell.angle_gamma   90.00
#
_symmetry.space_group_name_H-M   'P 1'
#
loop_
_entity.id
_entity.type
_entity.pdbx_description
1 polymer ?
#
loop_
_entity_poly.entity_id
_entity_poly.type
_entity_poly.pdbx_seq_one_letter_code
_entity_poly.pdbx_strand_id
1 'polypeptide(L)'
;MRPNQTQALKMSNWVDMLRSLYNWCLNDRICQYNQQFIQGDYCDIRTKGEASPLTCFVSKSGATGNPWKNSKIDKEGKARNPRRSAGDIQITALPELKIARPWYSQLDSTVLQQNVKRLDIAYKNFFEGRGFPKFKNRSNFTSFTFAMGVKIKGNKIYLPKLG
;
A
#
# COMPACT_ATOMS: atom_id res chain seq x y z
N MET A 1 8.93 6.38 -24.62
CA MET A 1 9.04 4.91 -24.80
C MET A 1 8.12 4.53 -25.95
N ARG A 2 8.54 3.68 -26.89
CA ARG A 2 7.68 3.18 -27.98
C ARG A 2 7.44 1.67 -27.74
N PRO A 3 6.46 1.30 -26.89
CA PRO A 3 6.16 -0.10 -26.61
C PRO A 3 5.52 -0.77 -27.83
N ASN A 4 5.76 -2.06 -27.99
CA ASN A 4 5.02 -2.92 -28.92
C ASN A 4 3.53 -3.00 -28.50
N GLN A 5 2.63 -3.35 -29.41
CA GLN A 5 1.20 -3.44 -29.15
C GLN A 5 0.86 -4.45 -28.04
N THR A 6 1.59 -5.56 -27.98
CA THR A 6 1.48 -6.55 -26.89
C THR A 6 1.95 -6.00 -25.55
N GLN A 7 3.05 -5.23 -25.54
CA GLN A 7 3.56 -4.56 -24.34
C GLN A 7 2.57 -3.49 -23.87
N ALA A 8 2.00 -2.71 -24.79
CA ALA A 8 1.01 -1.68 -24.48
C ALA A 8 -0.26 -2.29 -23.85
N LEU A 9 -0.76 -3.40 -24.41
CA LEU A 9 -1.90 -4.13 -23.85
C LEU A 9 -1.58 -4.65 -22.45
N LYS A 10 -0.39 -5.22 -22.25
CA LYS A 10 0.06 -5.71 -20.95
C LYS A 10 0.15 -4.59 -19.91
N MET A 11 0.69 -3.43 -20.29
CA MET A 11 0.74 -2.25 -19.43
C MET A 11 -0.66 -1.73 -19.08
N SER A 12 -1.59 -1.71 -20.04
CA SER A 12 -2.99 -1.32 -19.78
C SER A 12 -3.65 -2.26 -18.76
N ASN A 13 -3.48 -3.57 -18.93
CA ASN A 13 -4.00 -4.56 -17.99
C ASN A 13 -3.39 -4.39 -16.59
N TRP A 14 -2.10 -4.08 -16.51
CA TRP A 14 -1.43 -3.80 -15.25
C TRP A 14 -2.03 -2.59 -14.53
N VAL A 15 -2.27 -1.49 -15.26
CA VAL A 15 -2.91 -0.29 -14.70
C VAL A 15 -4.29 -0.62 -14.14
N ASP A 16 -5.10 -1.40 -14.86
CA ASP A 16 -6.42 -1.82 -14.42
C ASP A 16 -6.37 -2.69 -13.15
N MET A 17 -5.44 -3.65 -13.07
CA MET A 17 -5.26 -4.50 -11.88
C MET A 17 -4.78 -3.71 -10.66
N LEU A 18 -3.86 -2.76 -10.85
CA LEU A 18 -3.33 -1.91 -9.80
C LEU A 18 -4.39 -0.93 -9.28
N ARG A 19 -5.23 -0.40 -10.16
CA ARG A 19 -6.39 0.43 -9.80
C ARG A 19 -7.35 -0.34 -8.90
N SER A 20 -7.70 -1.57 -9.27
CA SER A 20 -8.56 -2.43 -8.46
C SER A 20 -7.94 -2.73 -7.09
N LEU A 21 -6.64 -3.03 -7.05
CA LEU A 21 -5.92 -3.26 -5.80
C LEU A 21 -5.90 -2.00 -4.92
N TYR A 22 -5.63 -0.83 -5.49
CA TYR A 22 -5.64 0.44 -4.76
C TYR A 22 -7.00 0.69 -4.12
N ASN A 23 -8.08 0.52 -4.89
CA ASN A 23 -9.44 0.72 -4.39
C ASN A 23 -9.82 -0.29 -3.31
N TRP A 24 -9.41 -1.55 -3.46
CA TRP A 24 -9.64 -2.56 -2.44
C TRP A 24 -8.90 -2.22 -1.13
N CYS A 25 -7.62 -1.89 -1.20
CA CYS A 25 -6.83 -1.45 -0.03
C CYS A 25 -7.37 -0.15 0.59
N LEU A 26 -7.90 0.77 -0.23
CA LEU A 26 -8.54 1.99 0.25
C LEU A 26 -9.83 1.66 1.01
N ASN A 27 -10.69 0.80 0.45
CA ASN A 27 -11.94 0.40 1.08
C ASN A 27 -11.71 -0.30 2.42
N ASP A 28 -10.74 -1.22 2.47
CA ASP A 28 -10.29 -1.89 3.68
C ASP A 28 -9.94 -0.88 4.79
N ARG A 29 -9.09 0.12 4.46
CA ARG A 29 -8.73 1.19 5.40
C ARG A 29 -9.89 2.10 5.79
N ILE A 30 -10.82 2.39 4.87
CA ILE A 30 -12.02 3.19 5.17
C ILE A 30 -12.95 2.44 6.12
N CYS A 31 -13.21 1.16 5.85
CA CYS A 31 -14.04 0.32 6.70
C CYS A 31 -13.48 0.32 8.13
N GLN A 32 -12.18 0.11 8.23
CA GLN A 32 -11.47 0.11 9.50
C GLN A 32 -11.49 1.49 10.20
N TYR A 33 -11.34 2.58 9.44
CA TYR A 33 -11.50 3.94 9.97
C TYR A 33 -12.90 4.16 10.55
N ASN A 34 -13.94 3.69 9.87
CA ASN A 34 -15.30 3.87 10.33
C ASN A 34 -15.62 2.99 11.55
N GLN A 35 -15.02 1.79 11.62
CA GLN A 35 -15.19 0.88 12.75
C GLN A 35 -14.67 1.47 14.08
N GLN A 36 -13.71 2.38 14.03
CA GLN A 36 -13.25 3.14 15.21
C GLN A 36 -14.40 3.87 15.91
N PHE A 37 -15.34 4.46 15.17
CA PHE A 37 -16.45 5.19 15.80
C PHE A 37 -17.39 4.28 16.57
N ILE A 38 -17.41 2.97 16.28
CA ILE A 38 -18.15 1.97 17.05
C ILE A 38 -17.45 1.69 18.39
N GLN A 39 -16.13 1.86 18.47
CA GLN A 39 -15.34 1.65 19.68
C GLN A 39 -15.26 2.89 20.59
N GLY A 40 -15.97 3.97 20.23
CA GLY A 40 -16.01 5.24 20.98
C GLY A 40 -14.74 6.07 20.81
N ASP A 41 -14.33 6.79 21.85
CA ASP A 41 -13.16 7.68 21.83
C ASP A 41 -11.81 6.94 21.83
N TYR A 42 -11.81 5.60 21.72
CA TYR A 42 -10.60 4.78 21.81
C TYR A 42 -10.47 3.77 20.66
N CYS A 43 -9.25 3.63 20.16
CA CYS A 43 -8.86 2.67 19.11
C CYS A 43 -8.61 1.25 19.60
N ASP A 44 -8.26 1.13 20.88
CA ASP A 44 -7.90 -0.13 21.52
C ASP A 44 -8.38 -0.04 22.97
N ILE A 45 -9.36 -0.88 23.30
CA ILE A 45 -9.96 -0.93 24.63
C ILE A 45 -8.96 -1.31 25.73
N ARG A 46 -7.86 -2.00 25.38
CA ARG A 46 -6.86 -2.45 26.35
C ARG A 46 -5.82 -1.38 26.64
N THR A 47 -5.39 -0.62 25.63
CA THR A 47 -4.40 0.45 25.81
C THR A 47 -5.00 1.83 25.99
N LYS A 48 -6.33 1.98 25.78
CA LYS A 48 -7.06 3.26 25.79
C LYS A 48 -6.40 4.32 24.90
N GLY A 49 -5.81 3.91 23.78
CA GLY A 49 -5.23 4.85 22.82
C GLY A 49 -6.35 5.67 22.18
N GLU A 50 -6.25 7.00 22.26
CA GLU A 50 -7.25 7.92 21.70
C GLU A 50 -7.53 7.64 20.23
N ALA A 51 -8.81 7.70 19.89
CA ALA A 51 -9.41 7.64 18.57
C ALA A 51 -8.82 8.70 17.62
N SER A 52 -7.76 8.37 16.89
CA SER A 52 -7.25 9.22 15.81
C SER A 52 -6.88 8.37 14.60
N PRO A 53 -7.00 8.84 13.36
CA PRO A 53 -6.62 8.01 12.22
C PRO A 53 -5.08 7.79 12.13
N LEU A 54 -4.27 8.44 13.00
CA LEU A 54 -2.85 8.13 13.22
C LEU A 54 -2.61 6.97 14.22
N THR A 55 -3.57 6.69 15.11
CA THR A 55 -3.48 5.71 16.22
C THR A 55 -4.42 4.52 16.05
N CYS A 56 -5.61 4.74 15.49
CA CYS A 56 -6.58 3.73 15.08
C CYS A 56 -6.12 3.05 13.82
N PHE A 57 -6.71 1.89 13.50
CA PHE A 57 -6.23 0.91 12.53
C PHE A 57 -6.30 1.40 11.04
N VAL A 58 -6.27 2.70 10.84
CA VAL A 58 -5.75 3.39 9.64
C VAL A 58 -4.23 3.66 9.76
N SER A 59 -3.62 3.34 10.91
CA SER A 59 -2.34 3.90 11.31
C SER A 59 -1.15 3.47 10.44
N LYS A 60 -0.14 4.34 10.47
CA LYS A 60 1.24 4.05 10.11
C LYS A 60 1.87 2.95 11.00
N SER A 61 1.11 2.27 11.87
CA SER A 61 1.53 1.17 12.73
C SER A 61 0.30 0.34 13.19
N GLY A 62 -0.38 -0.35 12.26
CA GLY A 62 -1.60 -1.14 12.45
C GLY A 62 -1.57 -2.10 13.64
N ALA A 63 -2.76 -2.31 14.22
CA ALA A 63 -2.93 -2.77 15.59
C ALA A 63 -2.74 -4.29 15.80
N THR A 64 -2.12 -4.99 14.86
CA THR A 64 -1.60 -6.36 15.08
C THR A 64 -0.07 -6.35 15.04
N GLY A 65 0.54 -5.31 15.58
CA GLY A 65 1.94 -5.40 16.01
C GLY A 65 2.03 -6.35 17.18
N ASN A 66 1.94 -7.67 16.91
CA ASN A 66 2.07 -8.80 17.85
C ASN A 66 2.45 -8.26 19.24
N PRO A 67 1.51 -7.84 20.10
CA PRO A 67 1.82 -7.02 21.28
C PRO A 67 2.85 -7.67 22.22
N TRP A 68 3.00 -8.99 22.07
CA TRP A 68 3.98 -9.86 22.71
C TRP A 68 5.40 -9.82 22.09
N LYS A 69 5.62 -9.14 20.96
CA LYS A 69 6.94 -8.98 20.35
C LYS A 69 7.63 -7.79 20.98
N ASN A 70 8.81 -8.05 21.55
CA ASN A 70 9.69 -7.01 22.07
C ASN A 70 10.12 -6.05 20.96
N SER A 71 10.15 -4.75 21.29
CA SER A 71 10.71 -3.71 20.42
C SER A 71 12.16 -4.05 20.07
N LYS A 72 12.49 -4.08 18.79
CA LYS A 72 13.89 -4.24 18.35
C LYS A 72 14.57 -2.88 18.36
N ILE A 73 15.85 -2.84 18.71
CA ILE A 73 16.65 -1.62 18.66
C ILE A 73 17.26 -1.51 17.27
N ASP A 74 17.07 -0.37 16.60
CA ASP A 74 17.70 -0.07 15.31
C ASP A 74 19.20 0.19 15.48
N LYS A 75 19.95 0.23 14.37
CA LYS A 75 21.41 0.45 14.39
C LYS A 75 21.81 1.79 15.01
N GLU A 76 20.91 2.77 15.03
CA GLU A 76 21.08 4.07 15.67
C GLU A 76 20.63 4.09 17.16
N GLY A 77 20.35 2.94 17.78
CA GLY A 77 19.96 2.87 19.19
C GLY A 77 18.50 3.22 19.48
N LYS A 78 17.70 3.50 18.44
CA LYS A 78 16.28 3.84 18.60
C LYS A 78 15.41 2.58 18.70
N ALA A 79 14.50 2.54 19.67
CA ALA A 79 13.50 1.48 19.76
C ALA A 79 12.56 1.54 18.55
N ARG A 80 12.59 0.49 17.73
CA ARG A 80 11.67 0.32 16.61
C ARG A 80 10.34 -0.17 17.14
N ASN A 81 9.27 0.56 16.82
CA ASN A 81 7.92 0.16 17.19
C ASN A 81 7.64 -1.24 16.61
N PRO A 82 7.27 -2.25 17.43
CA PRO A 82 6.95 -3.59 16.93
C PRO A 82 5.66 -3.60 16.08
N ARG A 83 4.90 -2.50 16.08
CA ARG A 83 3.71 -2.28 15.28
C ARG A 83 4.06 -1.92 13.83
N ARG A 84 3.52 -2.68 12.88
CA ARG A 84 3.71 -2.53 11.42
C ARG A 84 2.73 -1.55 10.83
N SER A 85 3.11 -0.68 9.89
CA SER A 85 2.14 0.24 9.26
C SER A 85 1.01 -0.46 8.52
N ALA A 86 -0.13 0.20 8.32
CA ALA A 86 -1.20 -0.29 7.44
C ALA A 86 -0.65 -0.62 6.04
N GLY A 87 0.27 0.20 5.52
CA GLY A 87 1.03 -0.08 4.31
C GLY A 87 1.86 -1.36 4.42
N ASP A 88 2.62 -1.53 5.50
CA ASP A 88 3.45 -2.73 5.72
C ASP A 88 2.62 -3.99 5.90
N ILE A 89 1.46 -3.90 6.54
CA ILE A 89 0.51 -5.02 6.70
C ILE A 89 -0.01 -5.43 5.32
N GLN A 90 -0.51 -4.47 4.53
CA GLN A 90 -1.00 -4.74 3.18
C GLN A 90 0.11 -5.23 2.25
N ILE A 91 1.34 -4.73 2.38
CA ILE A 91 2.52 -5.22 1.67
C ILE A 91 2.87 -6.65 2.07
N THR A 92 2.81 -6.97 3.37
CA THR A 92 3.09 -8.32 3.87
C THR A 92 2.03 -9.33 3.43
N ALA A 93 0.79 -8.89 3.20
CA ALA A 93 -0.29 -9.72 2.67
C ALA A 93 -0.24 -9.94 1.14
N LEU A 94 0.65 -9.24 0.41
CA LEU A 94 0.77 -9.41 -1.05
C LEU A 94 1.10 -10.85 -1.52
N PRO A 95 1.93 -11.65 -0.82
CA PRO A 95 2.13 -13.06 -1.18
C PRO A 95 0.83 -13.87 -1.10
N GLU A 96 0.05 -13.70 -0.04
CA GLU A 96 -1.26 -14.34 0.13
C GLU A 96 -2.24 -13.90 -0.97
N LEU A 97 -2.24 -12.60 -1.30
CA LEU A 97 -3.01 -12.07 -2.42
C LEU A 97 -2.64 -12.75 -3.75
N LYS A 98 -1.36 -13.02 -3.99
CA LYS A 98 -0.91 -13.71 -5.21
C LYS A 98 -1.33 -15.18 -5.26
N ILE A 99 -1.42 -15.84 -4.11
CA ILE A 99 -1.94 -17.21 -4.00
C ILE A 99 -3.44 -17.21 -4.30
N ALA A 100 -4.20 -16.32 -3.64
CA ALA A 100 -5.64 -16.22 -3.81
C ALA A 100 -6.06 -15.72 -5.20
N ARG A 101 -5.23 -14.86 -5.83
CA ARG A 101 -5.50 -14.25 -7.14
C ARG A 101 -4.26 -14.36 -8.04
N PRO A 102 -4.08 -15.51 -8.72
CA PRO A 102 -2.86 -15.82 -9.48
C PRO A 102 -2.51 -14.80 -10.57
N TRP A 103 -3.47 -14.06 -11.12
CA TRP A 103 -3.17 -13.01 -12.12
C TRP A 103 -2.26 -11.90 -11.56
N TYR A 104 -2.28 -11.62 -10.25
CA TYR A 104 -1.35 -10.67 -9.62
C TYR A 104 0.10 -11.15 -9.58
N SER A 105 0.37 -12.44 -9.83
CA SER A 105 1.74 -12.95 -9.95
C SER A 105 2.48 -12.42 -11.19
N GLN A 106 1.72 -12.03 -12.23
CA GLN A 106 2.26 -11.46 -13.47
C GLN A 106 2.84 -10.06 -13.25
N LEU A 107 2.29 -9.32 -12.28
CA LEU A 107 2.78 -8.01 -11.89
C LEU A 107 4.14 -8.10 -11.20
N ASP A 108 4.97 -7.08 -11.41
CA ASP A 108 6.21 -6.94 -10.67
C ASP A 108 5.95 -6.65 -9.18
N SER A 109 6.74 -7.24 -8.28
CA SER A 109 6.58 -7.05 -6.84
C SER A 109 6.85 -5.62 -6.41
N THR A 110 7.80 -4.93 -7.05
CA THR A 110 8.11 -3.54 -6.74
C THR A 110 6.94 -2.64 -7.10
N VAL A 111 6.28 -2.90 -8.23
CA VAL A 111 5.11 -2.12 -8.68
C VAL A 111 3.93 -2.29 -7.73
N LEU A 112 3.66 -3.52 -7.26
CA LEU A 112 2.63 -3.77 -6.26
C LEU A 112 2.90 -3.03 -4.94
N GLN A 113 4.14 -3.09 -4.45
CA GLN A 113 4.55 -2.39 -3.24
C GLN A 113 4.44 -0.87 -3.40
N GLN A 114 4.85 -0.32 -4.56
CA GLN A 114 4.72 1.11 -4.83
C GLN A 114 3.27 1.57 -4.93
N ASN A 115 2.36 0.72 -5.39
CA ASN A 115 0.93 1.02 -5.40
C ASN A 115 0.37 1.19 -3.98
N VAL A 116 0.78 0.34 -3.04
CA VAL A 116 0.40 0.47 -1.62
C VAL A 116 1.03 1.74 -1.03
N LYS A 117 2.31 2.04 -1.32
CA LYS A 117 2.95 3.28 -0.88
C LYS A 117 2.26 4.54 -1.42
N ARG A 118 1.73 4.50 -2.64
CA ARG A 118 0.93 5.60 -3.21
C ARG A 118 -0.32 5.87 -2.37
N LEU A 119 -0.95 4.83 -1.82
CA LEU A 119 -2.07 4.97 -0.88
C LEU A 119 -1.61 5.55 0.46
N ASP A 120 -0.46 5.12 0.97
CA ASP A 120 0.12 5.69 2.20
C ASP A 120 0.38 7.18 2.09
N ILE A 121 0.89 7.65 0.94
CA ILE A 121 1.08 9.07 0.67
C ILE A 121 -0.25 9.82 0.65
N ALA A 122 -1.29 9.24 0.05
CA ALA A 122 -2.62 9.84 0.04
C ALA A 122 -3.18 10.01 1.45
N TYR A 123 -3.02 9.00 2.30
CA TYR A 123 -3.39 9.09 3.71
C TYR A 123 -2.52 10.10 4.47
N LYS A 124 -1.21 10.14 4.24
CA LYS A 124 -0.32 11.16 4.83
C LYS A 124 -0.81 12.58 4.52
N ASN A 125 -1.16 12.85 3.26
CA ASN A 125 -1.70 14.14 2.84
C ASN A 125 -3.05 14.45 3.51
N PHE A 126 -3.91 13.45 3.69
CA PHE A 126 -5.16 13.61 4.43
C PHE A 126 -4.91 14.09 5.86
N PHE A 127 -3.95 13.48 6.57
CA PHE A 127 -3.56 13.87 7.92
C PHE A 127 -2.92 15.26 8.01
N GLU A 128 -2.30 15.72 6.93
CA GLU A 128 -1.79 17.09 6.81
C GLU A 128 -2.89 18.10 6.42
N GLY A 129 -4.17 17.70 6.41
CA GLY A 129 -5.30 18.58 6.14
C GLY A 129 -5.67 18.76 4.66
N ARG A 130 -5.07 17.98 3.75
CA ARG A 130 -5.29 18.13 2.29
C ARG A 130 -6.52 17.38 1.75
N GLY A 131 -7.26 16.69 2.62
CA GLY A 131 -8.51 16.00 2.28
C GLY A 131 -8.39 14.47 2.14
N PHE A 132 -9.53 13.78 2.28
CA PHE A 132 -9.61 12.33 2.41
C PHE A 132 -9.24 11.59 1.10
N PRO A 133 -8.56 10.42 1.17
CA PRO A 133 -8.22 9.66 -0.04
C PRO A 133 -9.47 9.19 -0.79
N LYS A 134 -9.45 9.36 -2.12
CA LYS A 134 -10.60 9.03 -3.00
C LYS A 134 -10.33 7.78 -3.82
N PHE A 135 -11.40 7.05 -4.12
CA PHE A 135 -11.39 5.95 -5.08
C PHE A 135 -10.90 6.38 -6.46
N LYS A 136 -10.26 5.44 -7.14
CA LYS A 136 -9.63 5.64 -8.43
C LYS A 136 -10.45 5.03 -9.57
N ASN A 137 -10.63 5.82 -10.62
CA ASN A 137 -11.28 5.43 -11.88
C ASN A 137 -10.24 5.36 -13.00
N ARG A 138 -10.67 4.98 -14.21
CA ARG A 138 -9.74 4.84 -15.35
C ARG A 138 -9.06 6.16 -15.75
N SER A 139 -9.73 7.30 -15.58
CA SER A 139 -9.18 8.60 -15.96
C SER A 139 -8.17 9.16 -14.95
N ASN A 140 -8.31 8.83 -13.66
CA ASN A 140 -7.46 9.36 -12.60
C ASN A 140 -6.32 8.40 -12.16
N PHE A 141 -6.29 7.19 -12.71
CA PHE A 141 -5.26 6.19 -12.46
C PHE A 141 -4.78 5.61 -13.78
N THR A 142 -3.74 6.24 -14.33
CA THR A 142 -3.19 5.95 -15.66
C THR A 142 -1.72 5.54 -15.63
N SER A 143 -1.11 5.53 -14.44
CA SER A 143 0.33 5.35 -14.26
C SER A 143 0.67 4.41 -13.11
N PHE A 144 1.85 3.80 -13.22
CA PHE A 144 2.46 2.95 -12.21
C PHE A 144 3.97 3.23 -12.17
N THR A 145 4.61 2.85 -11.06
CA THR A 145 6.00 3.22 -10.78
C THR A 145 6.83 1.99 -10.47
N PHE A 146 7.98 1.88 -11.13
CA PHE A 146 9.04 0.94 -10.74
C PHE A 146 10.04 1.66 -9.84
N ALA A 147 10.36 1.04 -8.71
CA ALA A 147 11.38 1.57 -7.80
C ALA A 147 12.77 0.98 -8.07
N MET A 148 12.83 -0.26 -8.54
CA MET A 148 14.08 -0.98 -8.76
C MET A 148 13.97 -1.90 -9.99
N GLY A 149 15.12 -2.31 -10.53
CA GLY A 149 15.19 -3.29 -11.62
C GLY A 149 15.04 -2.72 -13.03
N VAL A 150 14.87 -1.40 -13.18
CA VAL A 150 14.87 -0.74 -14.49
C VAL A 150 16.30 -0.65 -15.01
N LYS A 151 16.56 -1.18 -16.21
CA LYS A 151 17.86 -1.08 -16.87
C LYS A 151 17.75 -0.20 -18.11
N ILE A 152 18.71 0.69 -18.31
CA ILE A 152 18.79 1.54 -19.50
C ILE A 152 19.97 1.04 -20.34
N LYS A 153 19.73 0.72 -21.62
CA LYS A 153 20.79 0.34 -22.57
C LYS A 153 20.64 1.20 -23.81
N GLY A 154 21.48 2.23 -23.93
CA GLY A 154 21.38 3.23 -24.99
C GLY A 154 19.99 3.88 -24.99
N ASN A 155 19.28 3.78 -26.11
CA ASN A 155 17.94 4.35 -26.29
C ASN A 155 16.78 3.40 -25.92
N LYS A 156 17.06 2.28 -25.23
CA LYS A 156 16.06 1.29 -24.80
C LYS A 156 16.01 1.18 -23.28
N ILE A 157 14.79 1.06 -22.75
CA ILE A 157 14.52 0.85 -21.33
C ILE A 157 13.97 -0.57 -21.17
N TYR A 158 14.57 -1.35 -20.29
CA TYR A 158 14.17 -2.71 -19.96
C TYR A 158 13.44 -2.71 -18.63
N LEU A 159 12.21 -3.19 -18.65
CA LEU A 159 11.33 -3.26 -17.49
C LEU A 159 11.16 -4.72 -17.06
N PRO A 160 11.38 -5.05 -15.76
CA PRO A 160 11.13 -6.39 -15.26
C PRO A 160 9.71 -6.88 -15.59
N LYS A 161 9.61 -8.12 -16.07
CA LYS A 161 8.36 -8.81 -16.49
C LYS A 161 7.58 -8.19 -17.66
N LEU A 162 7.86 -6.96 -18.09
CA LEU A 162 7.23 -6.35 -19.27
C LEU A 162 8.01 -6.64 -20.57
N GLY A 163 9.31 -6.93 -20.44
CA GLY A 163 10.18 -7.24 -21.59
C GLY A 163 10.80 -5.98 -22.16
#